data_AF-A0A4Y2HSY8-F1
#
_entry.id   AF-A0A4Y2HSY8-F1
#
_cell.length_a   1.000
_cell.length_b   1.000
_cell.length_c   1.000
_cell.angle_alpha   90.00
_cell.angle_beta   90.00
_cell.angle_gamma   90.00
#
_symmetry.space_group_name_H-M   'P 1'
#
loop_
_entity.id
_entity.type
_entity.pdbx_description
1 polymer ?
#
loop_
_entity_poly.entity_id
_entity_poly.type
_entity_poly.pdbx_seq_one_letter_code
_entity_poly.pdbx_strand_id
1 'polypeptide(L)'
;MAENRGKYLKFIWKVENFSFIWNKTDDFLKSETFYLDIFEGSAWCLKLYPRGRSSYENYVSVFLERLSSCEGPFEITIDFEIGLLKPNGATDYMNEMKGRCFKTGDTHGFNNLVARERMLGARKSVLLPEDVLSLQCCIFPKDAELRTYTEVIAKTHTRIERYH
;
A
#
# COMPACT_ATOMS: atom_id res chain seq x y z
N MET A 1 -24.27 -20.47 13.81
CA MET A 1 -23.20 -20.71 12.81
C MET A 1 -23.07 -19.43 12.01
N ALA A 2 -21.97 -18.71 12.16
CA ALA A 2 -21.77 -17.43 11.49
C ALA A 2 -21.45 -17.68 10.01
N GLU A 3 -22.25 -17.13 9.11
CA GLU A 3 -21.97 -17.14 7.67
C GLU A 3 -20.61 -16.50 7.43
N ASN A 4 -19.64 -17.29 6.97
CA ASN A 4 -18.36 -16.79 6.53
C ASN A 4 -18.57 -16.07 5.17
N ARG A 5 -18.98 -14.81 5.23
CA ARG A 5 -19.18 -13.95 4.06
C ARG A 5 -17.80 -13.58 3.50
N GLY A 6 -17.53 -13.91 2.24
CA GLY A 6 -16.25 -13.57 1.61
C GLY A 6 -16.02 -12.06 1.55
N LYS A 7 -14.81 -11.66 1.95
CA LYS A 7 -14.38 -10.27 2.17
C LYS A 7 -13.15 -9.98 1.31
N TYR A 8 -13.17 -8.91 0.51
CA TYR A 8 -11.92 -8.25 0.09
C TYR A 8 -11.60 -7.11 1.05
N LEU A 9 -10.32 -6.91 1.34
CA LEU A 9 -9.89 -5.80 2.19
C LEU A 9 -9.50 -4.63 1.29
N LYS A 10 -9.98 -3.43 1.63
CA LYS A 10 -9.49 -2.18 1.06
C LYS A 10 -8.75 -1.40 2.15
N PHE A 11 -7.44 -1.30 2.04
CA PHE A 11 -6.60 -0.51 2.91
C PHE A 11 -6.22 0.80 2.23
N ILE A 12 -6.56 1.94 2.84
CA ILE A 12 -6.18 3.26 2.36
C ILE A 12 -5.11 3.82 3.27
N TRP A 13 -3.96 4.18 2.70
CA TRP A 13 -2.87 4.81 3.42
C TRP A 13 -2.62 6.22 2.92
N LYS A 14 -2.79 7.21 3.80
CA LYS A 14 -2.51 8.62 3.50
C LYS A 14 -1.18 9.04 4.11
N VAL A 15 -0.26 9.53 3.27
CA VAL A 15 1.06 10.02 3.68
C VAL A 15 1.09 11.53 3.46
N GLU A 16 1.11 12.28 4.56
CA GLU A 16 1.09 13.74 4.54
C GLU A 16 2.50 14.33 4.38
N ASN A 17 2.55 15.56 3.86
CA ASN A 17 3.78 16.30 3.54
C ASN A 17 4.71 15.50 2.60
N PHE A 18 4.13 14.80 1.62
CA PHE A 18 4.87 13.86 0.77
C PHE A 18 6.01 14.54 0.00
N SER A 19 5.82 15.79 -0.44
CA SER A 19 6.88 16.52 -1.15
C SER A 19 8.06 16.92 -0.25
N PHE A 20 7.89 16.86 1.07
CA PHE A 20 8.93 17.10 2.08
C PHE A 20 9.61 15.82 2.56
N ILE A 21 9.48 14.70 1.84
CA ILE A 21 10.20 13.47 2.17
C ILE A 21 11.60 13.46 1.52
N TRP A 22 12.64 13.50 2.36
CA TRP A 22 14.04 13.65 1.94
C TRP A 22 14.85 12.34 2.05
N ASN A 23 14.18 11.21 2.27
CA ASN A 23 14.71 9.86 2.24
C ASN A 23 15.61 9.59 1.02
N LYS A 24 16.62 8.74 1.19
CA LYS A 24 17.48 8.29 0.08
C LYS A 24 16.76 7.23 -0.77
N THR A 25 17.32 6.89 -1.93
CA THR A 25 16.92 5.67 -2.65
C THR A 25 17.00 4.47 -1.72
N ASP A 26 16.07 3.52 -1.86
CA ASP A 26 15.92 2.33 -1.00
C ASP A 26 15.47 2.60 0.46
N ASP A 27 15.40 3.85 0.90
CA ASP A 27 14.72 4.18 2.15
C ASP A 27 13.20 4.14 1.95
N PHE A 28 12.49 3.58 2.92
CA PHE A 28 11.03 3.45 2.86
C PHE A 28 10.33 3.98 4.11
N LEU A 29 9.09 4.41 3.88
CA LEU A 29 8.09 4.60 4.93
C LEU A 29 7.30 3.30 5.08
N LYS A 30 6.90 2.99 6.31
CA LYS A 30 6.05 1.85 6.64
C LYS A 30 4.70 2.36 7.11
N SER A 31 3.61 1.78 6.61
CA SER A 31 2.27 2.08 7.10
C SER A 31 2.06 1.52 8.50
N GLU A 32 0.97 1.94 9.15
CA GLU A 32 0.40 1.19 10.26
C GLU A 32 0.13 -0.27 9.87
N THR A 33 0.22 -1.15 10.86
CA THR A 33 -0.07 -2.57 10.67
C THR A 33 -1.57 -2.76 10.61
N PHE A 34 -2.04 -3.57 9.65
CA PHE A 34 -3.42 -4.02 9.58
C PHE A 34 -3.48 -5.55 9.63
N TYR A 35 -4.59 -6.06 10.15
CA TYR A 35 -4.77 -7.48 10.42
C TYR A 35 -5.89 -8.04 9.53
N LEU A 36 -5.70 -9.26 9.06
CA LEU A 36 -6.66 -9.96 8.21
C LEU A 36 -7.17 -11.21 8.90
N ASP A 37 -8.37 -11.12 9.49
CA ASP A 37 -9.03 -12.23 10.19
C ASP A 37 -9.29 -13.44 9.29
N ILE A 38 -9.58 -13.19 8.02
CA ILE A 38 -9.74 -14.22 6.98
C ILE A 38 -8.49 -15.08 6.78
N PHE A 39 -7.35 -14.60 7.27
CA PHE A 39 -6.06 -15.27 7.25
C PHE A 39 -5.54 -15.42 8.68
N GLU A 40 -6.43 -15.85 9.59
CA GLU A 40 -6.13 -16.17 10.99
C GLU A 40 -5.46 -15.01 11.76
N GLY A 41 -5.86 -13.78 11.46
CA GLY A 41 -5.32 -12.60 12.12
C GLY A 41 -3.90 -12.24 11.68
N SER A 42 -3.45 -12.73 10.51
CA SER A 42 -2.14 -12.38 9.97
C SER A 42 -1.96 -10.86 9.82
N ALA A 43 -0.74 -10.40 10.06
CA ALA A 43 -0.38 -8.98 10.14
C ALA A 43 0.32 -8.51 8.85
N TRP A 44 -0.09 -7.36 8.34
CA TRP A 44 0.34 -6.82 7.05
C TRP A 44 0.62 -5.32 7.14
N CYS A 45 1.43 -4.81 6.21
CA CYS A 45 1.63 -3.38 6.05
C CYS A 45 2.03 -3.03 4.62
N LEU A 46 2.00 -1.74 4.28
CA LEU A 46 2.58 -1.20 3.07
C LEU A 46 3.97 -0.60 3.35
N LYS A 47 4.91 -0.88 2.45
CA LYS A 47 6.20 -0.18 2.33
C LYS A 47 6.14 0.75 1.13
N LEU A 48 6.41 2.03 1.35
CA LEU A 48 6.47 3.06 0.32
C LEU A 48 7.90 3.55 0.22
N TYR A 49 8.46 3.55 -0.99
CA TYR A 49 9.78 4.09 -1.32
C TYR A 49 9.57 5.39 -2.12
N PRO A 50 9.58 6.56 -1.47
CA PRO A 50 9.25 7.83 -2.11
C PRO A 50 10.26 8.23 -3.20
N ARG A 51 11.49 7.75 -3.07
CA ARG A 51 12.58 7.93 -4.05
C ARG A 51 12.93 6.66 -4.82
N GLY A 52 12.02 5.69 -4.81
CA GLY A 52 12.20 4.42 -5.50
C GLY A 52 13.25 3.52 -4.86
N ARG A 53 13.38 2.32 -5.44
CA ARG A 53 14.45 1.38 -5.14
C ARG A 53 15.59 1.54 -6.14
N SER A 54 16.76 0.98 -5.83
CA SER A 54 17.89 0.89 -6.77
C SER A 54 17.41 0.42 -8.16
N SER A 55 17.85 1.09 -9.22
CA SER A 55 17.41 0.91 -10.62
C SER A 55 16.02 1.46 -10.96
N TYR A 56 15.31 2.06 -10.01
CA TYR A 56 13.98 2.65 -10.17
C TYR A 56 13.86 4.02 -9.46
N GLU A 57 14.95 4.79 -9.35
CA GLU A 57 15.03 6.03 -8.55
C GLU A 57 14.11 7.17 -9.05
N ASN A 58 13.67 7.05 -10.30
CA ASN A 58 12.75 7.98 -10.95
C ASN A 58 11.27 7.68 -10.68
N TYR A 59 10.98 6.60 -9.95
CA TYR A 59 9.62 6.15 -9.64
C TYR A 59 9.36 6.14 -8.13
N VAL A 60 8.09 6.21 -7.78
CA VAL A 60 7.64 5.81 -6.45
C VAL A 60 7.37 4.31 -6.48
N SER A 61 7.97 3.58 -5.55
CA SER A 61 7.76 2.14 -5.41
C SER A 61 6.88 1.84 -4.20
N VAL A 62 6.02 0.84 -4.30
CA VAL A 62 5.14 0.43 -3.21
C VAL A 62 5.06 -1.08 -3.14
N PHE A 63 5.10 -1.62 -1.92
CA PHE A 63 5.05 -3.04 -1.67
C PHE A 63 4.10 -3.37 -0.52
N LEU A 64 3.41 -4.50 -0.65
CA LEU A 64 2.70 -5.14 0.43
C LEU A 64 3.67 -6.12 1.12
N GLU A 65 3.78 -6.04 2.44
CA GLU A 65 4.56 -6.95 3.26
C GLU A 65 3.65 -7.74 4.19
N ARG A 66 3.86 -9.05 4.26
CA ARG A 66 3.36 -9.90 5.34
C ARG A 66 4.38 -9.89 6.48
N LEU A 67 3.99 -9.41 7.65
CA LEU A 67 4.91 -9.24 8.78
C LEU A 67 5.33 -10.57 9.39
N SER A 68 6.48 -10.59 10.07
CA SER A 68 7.03 -11.81 10.69
C SER A 68 6.34 -12.22 11.99
N SER A 69 5.62 -11.30 12.62
CA SER A 69 5.04 -11.43 13.96
C SER A 69 3.64 -12.08 13.96
N CYS A 70 3.32 -12.90 12.96
CA CYS A 70 1.95 -13.34 12.72
C CYS A 70 1.68 -14.78 13.18
N GLU A 71 0.53 -14.97 13.83
CA GLU A 71 -0.20 -16.24 13.80
C GLU A 71 -0.81 -16.44 12.40
N GLY A 72 -1.15 -17.69 12.05
CA GLY A 72 -1.80 -18.05 10.79
C GLY A 72 -1.03 -19.01 9.86
N PRO A 73 -1.55 -19.28 8.65
CA PRO A 73 -1.01 -20.30 7.76
C PRO A 73 0.43 -20.03 7.32
N PHE A 74 1.23 -21.07 7.12
CA PHE A 74 2.63 -20.93 6.67
C PHE A 74 2.77 -20.08 5.39
N GLU A 75 1.84 -20.28 4.45
CA GLU A 75 1.76 -19.57 3.18
C GLU A 75 0.34 -19.05 2.95
N ILE A 76 0.22 -17.82 2.48
CA ILE A 76 -1.07 -17.22 2.10
C ILE A 76 -0.97 -16.77 0.65
N THR A 77 -1.87 -17.25 -0.20
CA THR A 77 -1.93 -16.84 -1.61
C THR A 77 -3.07 -15.86 -1.83
N ILE A 78 -2.74 -14.68 -2.35
CA ILE A 78 -3.70 -13.61 -2.63
C ILE A 78 -3.54 -13.05 -4.04
N ASP A 79 -4.63 -12.49 -4.56
CA ASP A 79 -4.56 -11.45 -5.57
C ASP A 79 -4.56 -10.10 -4.85
N PHE A 80 -3.79 -9.12 -5.33
CA PHE A 80 -3.82 -7.77 -4.75
C PHE A 80 -3.58 -6.69 -5.79
N GLU A 81 -4.11 -5.52 -5.51
CA GLU A 81 -4.00 -4.33 -6.35
C GLU A 81 -3.49 -3.17 -5.50
N ILE A 82 -2.64 -2.33 -6.09
CA ILE A 82 -2.21 -1.08 -5.46
C ILE A 82 -2.32 0.06 -6.47
N GLY A 83 -2.90 1.18 -6.05
CA GLY A 83 -3.06 2.38 -6.87
C GLY A 83 -3.11 3.67 -6.07
N LEU A 84 -3.16 4.79 -6.77
CA LEU A 84 -3.30 6.13 -6.19
C LEU A 84 -4.77 6.52 -6.09
N LEU A 85 -5.24 6.76 -4.87
CA LEU A 85 -6.60 7.21 -4.61
C LEU A 85 -6.71 8.73 -4.78
N LYS A 86 -7.60 9.18 -5.66
CA LYS A 86 -7.93 10.59 -5.83
C LYS A 86 -8.99 11.07 -4.83
N PRO A 87 -9.09 12.38 -4.57
CA PRO A 87 -10.13 12.95 -3.70
C PRO A 87 -11.56 12.58 -4.07
N ASN A 88 -11.83 12.38 -5.36
CA ASN A 88 -13.15 12.01 -5.87
C ASN A 88 -13.46 10.50 -5.69
N GLY A 89 -12.60 9.73 -5.04
CA GLY A 89 -12.75 8.30 -4.81
C GLY A 89 -12.30 7.41 -5.97
N ALA A 90 -11.93 7.96 -7.13
CA ALA A 90 -11.39 7.18 -8.25
C ALA A 90 -9.92 6.81 -8.01
N THR A 91 -9.47 5.69 -8.59
CA THR A 91 -8.08 5.23 -8.48
C THR A 91 -7.35 5.43 -9.82
N ASP A 92 -6.16 6.02 -9.79
CA ASP A 92 -5.23 6.11 -10.94
C ASP A 92 -3.98 5.24 -10.70
N TYR A 93 -3.23 4.92 -11.75
CA TYR A 93 -1.97 4.16 -11.67
C TYR A 93 -2.11 2.84 -10.90
N MET A 94 -3.21 2.14 -11.14
CA MET A 94 -3.55 0.90 -10.48
C MET A 94 -2.82 -0.26 -11.16
N ASN A 95 -2.02 -0.98 -10.38
CA ASN A 95 -1.34 -2.20 -10.82
C ASN A 95 -1.83 -3.40 -10.00
N GLU A 96 -1.93 -4.56 -10.65
CA GLU A 96 -2.39 -5.80 -10.03
C GLU A 96 -1.29 -6.88 -10.03
N MET A 97 -1.32 -7.73 -9.01
CA MET A 97 -0.62 -9.01 -9.01
C MET A 97 -1.58 -10.13 -8.61
N LYS A 98 -1.56 -11.23 -9.36
CA LYS A 98 -2.41 -12.39 -9.12
C LYS A 98 -1.59 -13.60 -8.64
N GLY A 99 -2.17 -14.40 -7.77
CA GLY A 99 -1.65 -15.68 -7.28
C GLY A 99 -0.34 -15.54 -6.52
N ARG A 100 -0.14 -14.43 -5.80
CA ARG A 100 1.10 -14.19 -5.07
C ARG A 100 1.04 -14.91 -3.73
N CYS A 101 1.95 -15.86 -3.57
CA CYS A 101 2.18 -16.53 -2.31
C CYS A 101 3.09 -15.66 -1.41
N PHE A 102 2.62 -15.42 -0.19
CA PHE A 102 3.34 -14.71 0.87
C PHE A 102 3.65 -15.66 2.01
N LYS A 103 4.94 -15.93 2.22
CA LYS A 103 5.47 -16.44 3.49
C LYS A 103 5.58 -15.32 4.50
N THR A 104 5.73 -15.70 5.75
CA THR A 104 6.05 -14.79 6.86
C THR A 104 7.31 -13.97 6.53
N GLY A 105 7.20 -12.64 6.49
CA GLY A 105 8.28 -11.72 6.11
C GLY A 105 8.38 -11.40 4.62
N ASP A 106 7.60 -12.06 3.76
CA ASP A 106 7.64 -11.80 2.32
C ASP A 106 7.06 -10.44 1.96
N THR A 107 7.60 -9.88 0.88
CA THR A 107 7.19 -8.58 0.35
C THR A 107 7.03 -8.69 -1.17
N HIS A 108 5.87 -8.26 -1.69
CA HIS A 108 5.59 -8.21 -3.14
C HIS A 108 4.97 -6.87 -3.51
N GLY A 109 5.25 -6.36 -4.70
CA GLY A 109 4.80 -5.01 -5.09
C GLY A 109 5.44 -4.48 -6.36
N PHE A 110 5.34 -3.17 -6.54
CA PHE A 110 5.62 -2.50 -7.79
C PHE A 110 6.74 -1.48 -7.61
N ASN A 111 7.84 -1.67 -8.35
CA ASN A 111 8.95 -0.73 -8.36
C ASN A 111 8.60 0.59 -9.05
N ASN A 112 7.66 0.57 -10.00
CA ASN A 112 7.36 1.64 -10.93
C ASN A 112 5.87 2.04 -10.90
N LEU A 113 5.26 2.18 -9.71
CA LEU A 113 3.85 2.55 -9.57
C LEU A 113 3.53 3.84 -10.35
N VAL A 114 4.35 4.87 -10.15
CA VAL A 114 4.16 6.18 -10.78
C VAL A 114 5.50 6.90 -10.88
N ALA A 115 5.72 7.59 -12.00
CA ALA A 115 6.92 8.40 -12.20
C ALA A 115 6.90 9.63 -11.28
N ARG A 116 8.02 9.90 -10.61
CA ARG A 116 8.15 11.02 -9.66
C ARG A 116 7.96 12.37 -10.32
N GLU A 117 8.44 12.53 -11.55
CA GLU A 117 8.23 13.75 -12.34
C GLU A 117 6.75 14.07 -12.57
N ARG A 118 5.91 13.03 -12.75
CA ARG A 118 4.47 13.20 -12.95
C ARG A 118 3.79 13.59 -11.65
N MET A 119 4.18 12.93 -10.55
CA MET A 119 3.62 13.16 -9.23
C MET A 119 4.01 14.52 -8.64
N LEU A 120 5.27 14.92 -8.75
CA LEU A 120 5.78 16.16 -8.16
C LEU A 120 5.70 17.37 -9.10
N GLY A 121 5.50 17.13 -10.40
CA GLY A 121 5.36 18.16 -11.43
C GLY A 121 3.92 18.30 -11.91
N ALA A 122 3.68 17.95 -13.17
CA ALA A 122 2.48 18.31 -13.92
C ALA A 122 1.14 17.85 -13.30
N ARG A 123 1.13 16.82 -12.45
CA ARG A 123 -0.09 16.31 -11.81
C ARG A 123 -0.07 16.44 -10.28
N LYS A 124 0.81 17.28 -9.71
CA LYS A 124 0.93 17.42 -8.24
C LYS A 124 -0.40 17.74 -7.56
N SER A 125 -1.17 18.70 -8.06
CA SER A 125 -2.46 19.08 -7.46
C SER A 125 -3.51 17.96 -7.46
N VAL A 126 -3.39 17.00 -8.38
CA VAL A 126 -4.34 15.88 -8.52
C VAL A 126 -3.87 14.65 -7.74
N LEU A 127 -2.57 14.37 -7.75
CA LEU A 127 -1.98 13.16 -7.14
C LEU A 127 -1.51 13.38 -5.71
N LEU A 128 -1.25 14.63 -5.32
CA LEU A 128 -0.84 15.07 -3.99
C LEU A 128 -1.70 16.29 -3.55
N PRO A 129 -3.04 16.15 -3.50
CA PRO A 129 -3.91 17.20 -2.96
C PRO A 129 -3.52 17.49 -1.50
N GLU A 130 -3.36 18.76 -1.14
CA GLU A 130 -2.87 19.18 0.19
C GLU A 130 -1.51 18.55 0.57
N ASP A 131 -0.70 18.21 -0.44
CA ASP A 131 0.56 17.47 -0.30
C ASP A 131 0.44 16.08 0.35
N VAL A 132 -0.74 15.45 0.21
CA VAL A 132 -1.02 14.11 0.74
C VAL A 132 -1.03 13.07 -0.38
N LEU A 133 -0.13 12.09 -0.30
CA LEU A 133 -0.20 10.89 -1.14
C LEU A 133 -1.20 9.91 -0.54
N SER A 134 -2.25 9.56 -1.29
CA SER A 134 -3.22 8.54 -0.87
C SER A 134 -3.03 7.26 -1.68
N LEU A 135 -2.59 6.18 -1.02
CA LEU A 135 -2.47 4.85 -1.60
C LEU A 135 -3.71 4.02 -1.25
N GLN A 136 -4.22 3.28 -2.22
CA GLN A 136 -5.23 2.25 -2.02
C GLN A 136 -4.59 0.90 -2.30
N CYS A 137 -4.72 -0.04 -1.37
CA CYS A 137 -4.38 -1.44 -1.54
C CYS A 137 -5.65 -2.30 -1.38
N CYS A 138 -5.97 -3.09 -2.38
CA CYS A 138 -7.06 -4.05 -2.33
C CYS A 138 -6.49 -5.47 -2.28
N ILE A 139 -6.96 -6.29 -1.34
CA ILE A 139 -6.52 -7.69 -1.17
C ILE A 139 -7.71 -8.61 -1.39
N PHE A 140 -7.54 -9.58 -2.28
CA PHE A 140 -8.55 -10.53 -2.71
C PHE A 140 -8.07 -11.96 -2.40
N PRO A 141 -8.72 -12.66 -1.46
CA PRO A 141 -8.40 -14.05 -1.15
C PRO A 141 -8.80 -14.96 -2.32
N LYS A 142 -7.95 -15.92 -2.69
CA LYS A 142 -8.20 -16.85 -3.80
C LYS A 142 -9.46 -17.72 -3.61
N ASP A 143 -9.74 -18.11 -2.36
CA ASP A 143 -10.76 -19.10 -2.04
C ASP A 143 -12.03 -18.48 -1.41
N ALA A 144 -12.18 -17.16 -1.47
CA ALA A 144 -13.35 -16.47 -0.93
C ALA A 144 -14.26 -15.99 -2.05
N GLU A 145 -15.53 -16.42 -2.06
CA GLU A 145 -16.53 -15.81 -2.94
C GLU A 145 -16.71 -14.33 -2.57
N LEU A 146 -16.32 -13.43 -3.47
CA LEU A 146 -16.37 -11.98 -3.26
C LEU A 146 -17.82 -11.50 -3.12
N ARG A 147 -18.27 -11.26 -1.87
CA ARG A 147 -19.65 -10.83 -1.59
C ARG A 147 -19.73 -9.57 -0.73
N THR A 148 -18.69 -9.21 0.03
CA THR A 148 -18.63 -8.00 0.90
C THR A 148 -17.20 -7.44 1.00
N TYR A 149 -17.00 -6.22 1.51
CA TYR A 149 -15.66 -5.65 1.76
C TYR A 149 -15.54 -5.00 3.13
N THR A 150 -14.30 -4.93 3.64
CA THR A 150 -13.94 -4.15 4.84
C THR A 150 -12.96 -3.05 4.41
N GLU A 151 -13.24 -1.81 4.80
CA GLU A 151 -12.37 -0.66 4.53
C GLU A 151 -11.63 -0.25 5.80
N VAL A 152 -10.31 -0.12 5.69
CA VAL A 152 -9.42 0.31 6.77
C VAL A 152 -8.65 1.53 6.29
N ILE A 153 -8.70 2.63 7.04
CA ILE A 153 -8.02 3.88 6.67
C ILE A 153 -6.91 4.15 7.70
N ALA A 154 -5.67 4.15 7.23
CA ALA A 154 -4.49 4.54 7.98
C ALA A 154 -3.94 5.88 7.49
N LYS A 155 -3.37 6.67 8.40
CA LYS A 155 -2.73 7.95 8.10
C LYS A 155 -1.36 8.00 8.76
N THR A 156 -0.35 8.46 8.02
CA THR A 156 1.00 8.71 8.54
C THR A 156 1.36 10.17 8.31
N HIS A 157 1.67 10.86 9.41
CA HIS A 157 2.18 12.23 9.37
C HIS A 157 3.71 12.18 9.34
N THR A 158 4.33 12.73 8.29
CA THR A 158 5.78 12.90 8.26
C THR A 158 6.14 14.20 8.99
N ARG A 159 7.12 14.12 9.92
CA ARG A 159 7.61 15.31 10.63
C ARG A 159 8.39 16.18 9.64
N ILE A 160 7.98 17.44 9.50
CA ILE A 160 8.75 18.44 8.77
C ILE A 160 9.88 18.91 9.70
N GLU A 161 11.10 18.41 9.50
CA GLU A 161 12.28 19.02 10.12
C GLU A 161 12.62 20.30 9.33
N ARG A 162 12.21 21.45 9.87
CA ARG A 162 12.72 22.75 9.41
C ARG A 162 14.14 22.91 9.94
N TYR A 163 15.13 22.75 9.08
CA TYR A 163 16.48 23.25 9.38
C TYR A 163 16.43 24.79 9.26
N HIS A 164 16.61 25.47 10.39
CA HIS A 164 16.78 26.92 10.50
C HIS A 164 18.17 27.34 10.04
#